data_AF-M7SI98-F1
#
_entry.id   AF-M7SI98-F1
#
_cell.length_a   1.000
_cell.length_b   1.000
_cell.length_c   1.000
_cell.angle_alpha   90.00
_cell.angle_beta   90.00
_cell.angle_gamma   90.00
#
_symmetry.space_group_name_H-M   'P 1'
#
loop_
_entity.id
_entity.type
_entity.pdbx_description
1 polymer ?
#
loop_
_entity_poly.entity_id
_entity_poly.type
_entity_poly.pdbx_seq_one_letter_code
_entity_poly.pdbx_strand_id
1 'polypeptide(L)'
;MAPRSGEKGTFLGYVGGDIPCYSCNLRGNGILDPNSNWRLWNADMKVFRDATTDDAEEVFASKDEEVRAKKDRLRKALMWFTVSEKLRGEHLVDLGGRDKSSNDVFRRLFERVAPLGTPYEPPPPLLKKDAEDAKRAGEIKERDS
;
A
#
# COMPACT_ATOMS: atom_id res chain seq x y z
N MET A 1 -5.76 -35.92 -21.80
CA MET A 1 -5.38 -34.52 -22.04
C MET A 1 -6.14 -33.64 -21.06
N ALA A 2 -5.46 -32.66 -20.46
CA ALA A 2 -5.72 -32.06 -19.15
C ALA A 2 -6.96 -31.14 -19.01
N PRO A 3 -7.49 -30.93 -17.78
CA PRO A 3 -8.21 -29.70 -17.46
C PRO A 3 -7.24 -28.56 -17.14
N ARG A 4 -7.57 -27.35 -17.61
CA ARG A 4 -6.85 -26.08 -17.41
C ARG A 4 -7.44 -25.30 -16.21
N SER A 5 -6.60 -24.44 -15.64
CA SER A 5 -6.89 -23.25 -14.80
C SER A 5 -7.55 -23.42 -13.41
N GLY A 6 -6.85 -22.90 -12.39
CA GLY A 6 -7.43 -22.23 -11.21
C GLY A 6 -8.27 -23.11 -10.27
N GLU A 7 -7.62 -23.76 -9.31
CA GLU A 7 -8.32 -24.36 -8.16
C GLU A 7 -9.00 -23.26 -7.34
N LYS A 8 -10.26 -22.96 -7.65
CA LYS A 8 -11.16 -22.36 -6.66
C LYS A 8 -11.41 -23.45 -5.62
N GLY A 9 -11.16 -23.18 -4.34
CA GLY A 9 -11.39 -24.15 -3.27
C GLY A 9 -12.86 -24.57 -3.16
N THR A 10 -13.20 -25.36 -2.15
CA THR A 10 -14.55 -25.90 -1.94
C THR A 10 -15.59 -24.78 -1.87
N PHE A 11 -16.58 -24.77 -2.75
CA PHE A 11 -17.67 -23.79 -2.70
C PHE A 11 -18.40 -23.87 -1.34
N LEU A 12 -18.56 -22.73 -0.67
CA LEU A 12 -19.13 -22.62 0.68
C LEU A 12 -20.54 -21.99 0.68
N GLY A 13 -21.00 -21.42 -0.43
CA GLY A 13 -22.31 -20.76 -0.53
C GLY A 13 -22.20 -19.33 -1.05
N TYR A 14 -23.25 -18.53 -0.86
CA TYR A 14 -23.29 -17.13 -1.24
C TYR A 14 -23.32 -16.23 0.00
N VAL A 15 -22.56 -15.14 -0.01
CA VAL A 15 -22.64 -14.08 1.02
C VAL A 15 -23.35 -12.87 0.41
N GLY A 16 -24.33 -12.32 1.13
CA GLY A 16 -25.06 -11.12 0.68
C GLY A 16 -25.90 -11.31 -0.59
N GLY A 17 -26.37 -12.53 -0.85
CA GLY A 17 -27.25 -12.87 -1.98
C GLY A 17 -26.49 -13.33 -3.23
N ASP A 18 -25.51 -12.56 -3.69
CA ASP A 18 -24.97 -12.73 -5.06
C ASP A 18 -23.47 -12.99 -5.13
N ILE A 19 -22.75 -12.98 -4.00
CA ILE A 19 -21.28 -13.15 -3.99
C ILE A 19 -20.95 -14.62 -3.68
N PRO A 20 -20.49 -15.43 -4.68
CA PRO A 20 -20.12 -16.81 -4.44
C PRO A 20 -18.84 -16.89 -3.59
N CYS A 21 -18.91 -17.65 -2.51
CA CYS A 21 -17.81 -17.90 -1.58
C CYS A 21 -17.25 -19.31 -1.75
N TYR A 22 -15.93 -19.41 -1.69
CA TYR A 22 -15.19 -20.66 -1.79
C TYR A 22 -14.21 -20.74 -0.62
N SER A 23 -13.83 -21.95 -0.21
CA SER A 23 -12.76 -22.15 0.76
C SER A 23 -11.46 -21.62 0.14
N CYS A 24 -10.72 -20.87 0.94
CA CYS A 24 -9.40 -20.41 0.53
C CYS A 24 -8.40 -21.51 0.85
N ASN A 25 -7.69 -22.02 -0.16
CA ASN A 25 -6.49 -22.80 0.07
C ASN A 25 -5.40 -21.83 0.52
N LEU A 26 -5.11 -21.82 1.82
CA LEU A 26 -4.00 -21.04 2.34
C LEU A 26 -2.69 -21.66 1.83
N ARG A 27 -1.79 -20.83 1.30
CA ARG A 27 -0.39 -21.24 1.12
C ARG A 27 0.25 -21.42 2.50
N GLY A 28 1.18 -22.36 2.64
CA GLY A 28 1.83 -22.67 3.92
C GLY A 28 0.94 -23.41 4.92
N ASN A 29 1.40 -23.52 6.17
CA ASN A 29 0.78 -24.23 7.28
C ASN A 29 -0.31 -23.40 7.99
N GLY A 30 -1.14 -22.69 7.23
CA GLY A 30 -2.27 -21.91 7.75
C GLY A 30 -1.94 -20.47 8.14
N ILE A 31 -2.83 -19.84 8.94
CA ILE A 31 -2.87 -18.38 9.19
C ILE A 31 -1.61 -17.85 9.89
N LEU A 32 -0.99 -18.66 10.76
CA LEU A 32 0.19 -18.28 11.53
C LEU A 32 1.50 -18.48 10.75
N ASP A 33 1.46 -19.14 9.59
CA ASP A 33 2.66 -19.37 8.78
C ASP A 33 3.17 -18.02 8.21
N PRO A 34 4.45 -17.67 8.44
CA PRO A 34 5.08 -16.51 7.82
C PRO A 34 4.98 -16.47 6.30
N ASN A 35 4.85 -17.62 5.63
CA ASN A 35 4.72 -17.75 4.19
C ASN A 35 3.26 -17.86 3.73
N SER A 36 2.30 -17.67 4.63
CA SER A 36 0.89 -17.73 4.27
C SER A 36 0.46 -16.59 3.37
N ASN A 37 -0.31 -16.92 2.33
CA ASN A 37 -1.01 -15.92 1.51
C ASN A 37 -2.02 -15.10 2.33
N TRP A 38 -2.43 -15.57 3.52
CA TRP A 38 -3.21 -14.77 4.47
C TRP A 38 -2.54 -13.43 4.80
N ARG A 39 -1.22 -13.43 4.98
CA ARG A 39 -0.48 -12.20 5.34
C ARG A 39 -0.56 -11.17 4.23
N LEU A 40 -0.40 -11.61 2.98
CA LEU A 40 -0.53 -10.75 1.81
C LEU A 40 -1.97 -10.24 1.66
N TRP A 41 -2.96 -11.12 1.80
CA TRP A 41 -4.37 -10.71 1.75
C TRP A 41 -4.69 -9.65 2.82
N ASN A 42 -4.21 -9.84 4.05
CA ASN A 42 -4.40 -8.88 5.13
C ASN A 42 -3.72 -7.53 4.82
N ALA A 43 -2.52 -7.55 4.24
CA ALA A 43 -1.83 -6.33 3.81
C ALA A 43 -2.58 -5.62 2.66
N ASP A 44 -3.00 -6.37 1.63
CA ASP A 44 -3.80 -5.86 0.51
C ASP A 44 -5.10 -5.22 1.02
N MET A 45 -5.81 -5.87 1.96
CA MET A 45 -7.05 -5.35 2.52
C MET A 45 -6.85 -4.08 3.35
N LYS A 46 -5.76 -3.97 4.11
CA LYS A 46 -5.42 -2.74 4.83
C LYS A 46 -5.20 -1.58 3.86
N VAL A 47 -4.36 -1.79 2.84
CA VAL A 47 -4.08 -0.76 1.83
C VAL A 47 -5.34 -0.34 1.07
N PHE A 48 -6.19 -1.30 0.69
CA PHE A 48 -7.46 -1.02 0.02
C PHE A 48 -8.40 -0.19 0.89
N ARG A 49 -8.62 -0.61 2.15
CA ARG A 49 -9.50 0.11 3.08
C ARG A 49 -8.96 1.51 3.36
N ASP A 50 -7.68 1.64 3.68
CA ASP A 50 -7.06 2.93 3.98
C ASP A 50 -7.17 3.94 2.83
N ALA A 51 -7.27 3.47 1.57
CA ALA A 51 -7.42 4.33 0.41
C ALA A 51 -8.89 4.63 0.03
N THR A 52 -9.85 3.83 0.48
CA THR A 52 -11.26 3.90 0.01
C THR A 52 -12.25 4.28 1.11
N THR A 53 -11.89 4.10 2.37
CA THR A 53 -12.73 4.41 3.51
C THR A 53 -12.15 5.57 4.30
N ASP A 54 -12.98 6.58 4.57
CA ASP A 54 -12.67 7.59 5.55
C ASP A 54 -12.87 7.01 6.96
N ASP A 55 -11.85 7.17 7.80
CA ASP A 55 -11.92 6.81 9.21
C ASP A 55 -12.43 8.01 10.01
N ALA A 56 -13.69 7.93 10.43
CA ALA A 56 -14.36 9.03 11.13
C ALA A 56 -13.75 9.32 12.51
N GLU A 57 -13.01 8.37 13.09
CA GLU A 57 -12.33 8.53 14.38
C GLU A 57 -10.94 9.15 14.23
N GLU A 58 -10.45 9.32 13.00
CA GLU A 58 -9.12 9.86 12.77
C GLU A 58 -9.08 11.38 12.95
N VAL A 59 -8.23 11.82 13.88
CA VAL A 59 -8.04 13.24 14.21
C VAL A 59 -6.74 13.74 13.58
N PHE A 60 -6.86 14.73 12.71
CA PHE A 60 -5.72 15.42 12.08
C PHE A 60 -5.48 16.77 12.75
N ALA A 61 -4.23 17.22 12.84
CA ALA A 61 -3.91 18.52 13.42
C ALA A 61 -4.34 19.69 12.52
N SER A 62 -4.50 19.44 11.22
CA SER A 62 -4.95 20.43 10.23
C SER A 62 -5.63 19.79 9.02
N LYS A 63 -6.38 20.61 8.26
CA LYS A 63 -6.99 20.17 7.00
C LYS A 63 -5.94 19.80 5.94
N ASP A 64 -4.81 20.50 5.91
CA ASP A 64 -3.72 20.20 4.98
C ASP A 64 -3.04 18.86 5.30
N GLU A 65 -2.93 18.51 6.58
CA GLU A 65 -2.47 17.19 6.99
C GLU A 65 -3.46 16.09 6.59
N GLU A 66 -4.76 16.27 6.81
CA GLU A 66 -5.79 15.34 6.36
C GLU A 66 -5.69 15.11 4.84
N VAL A 67 -5.60 16.19 4.06
CA VAL A 67 -5.49 16.12 2.59
C VAL A 67 -4.21 15.38 2.17
N ARG A 68 -3.08 15.64 2.83
CA ARG A 68 -1.81 14.95 2.55
C ARG A 68 -1.91 13.45 2.88
N ALA A 69 -2.45 13.10 4.04
CA ALA A 69 -2.61 11.71 4.45
C ALA A 69 -3.52 10.94 3.48
N LYS A 70 -4.67 11.51 3.11
CA LYS A 70 -5.59 10.88 2.13
C LYS A 70 -4.95 10.70 0.76
N LYS A 71 -4.22 11.72 0.26
CA LYS A 71 -3.48 11.61 -1.01
C LYS A 71 -2.35 10.58 -0.95
N ASP A 72 -1.62 10.49 0.15
CA ASP A 72 -0.57 9.49 0.32
C ASP A 72 -1.14 8.07 0.31
N ARG A 73 -2.24 7.82 1.04
CA ARG A 73 -2.92 6.52 1.05
C ARG A 73 -3.42 6.11 -0.33
N LEU A 74 -4.04 7.04 -1.05
CA LEU A 74 -4.49 6.79 -2.41
C LEU A 74 -3.31 6.45 -3.33
N ARG A 75 -2.22 7.23 -3.26
CA ARG A 75 -1.02 6.96 -4.06
C ARG A 75 -0.40 5.63 -3.69
N LYS A 76 -0.30 5.31 -2.41
CA LYS A 76 0.18 4.03 -1.90
C LYS A 76 -0.63 2.89 -2.50
N ALA A 77 -1.96 2.96 -2.49
CA ALA A 77 -2.81 1.93 -3.09
C ALA A 77 -2.61 1.80 -4.61
N LEU A 78 -2.54 2.91 -5.35
CA LEU A 78 -2.25 2.89 -6.79
C LEU A 78 -0.92 2.18 -7.08
N MET A 79 0.12 2.50 -6.33
CA MET A 79 1.45 1.88 -6.49
C MET A 79 1.45 0.42 -6.04
N TRP A 80 0.78 0.11 -4.95
CA TRP A 80 0.66 -1.24 -4.41
C TRP A 80 0.00 -2.18 -5.43
N PHE A 81 -1.18 -1.82 -5.94
CA PHE A 81 -1.95 -2.71 -6.81
C PHE A 81 -1.49 -2.72 -8.27
N THR A 82 -0.57 -1.84 -8.66
CA THR A 82 0.12 -1.93 -9.97
C THR A 82 1.26 -2.96 -9.96
N VAL A 83 1.74 -3.36 -8.79
CA VAL A 83 2.76 -4.40 -8.63
C VAL A 83 2.11 -5.78 -8.62
N SER A 84 2.77 -6.79 -9.20
CA SER A 84 2.25 -8.17 -9.22
C SER A 84 2.14 -8.76 -7.81
N GLU A 85 1.15 -9.65 -7.60
CA GLU A 85 0.92 -10.32 -6.31
C GLU A 85 2.21 -10.98 -5.76
N LYS A 86 3.00 -11.61 -6.63
CA LYS A 86 4.26 -12.26 -6.26
C LYS A 86 5.23 -11.27 -5.61
N LEU A 87 5.49 -10.13 -6.26
CA LEU A 87 6.41 -9.12 -5.72
C LEU A 87 5.86 -8.47 -4.45
N ARG A 88 4.55 -8.27 -4.36
CA ARG A 88 3.92 -7.79 -3.12
C ARG A 88 4.14 -8.76 -1.96
N GLY A 89 3.90 -10.05 -2.20
CA GLY A 89 4.10 -11.12 -1.24
C GLY A 89 5.55 -11.25 -0.76
N GLU A 90 6.50 -11.07 -1.67
CA GLU A 90 7.94 -11.20 -1.38
C GLU A 90 8.53 -9.97 -0.67
N HIS A 91 8.05 -8.76 -0.96
CA HIS A 91 8.77 -7.54 -0.59
C HIS A 91 7.97 -6.49 0.18
N LEU A 92 6.64 -6.54 0.13
CA LEU A 92 5.80 -5.44 0.59
C LEU A 92 4.86 -5.79 1.74
N VAL A 93 4.70 -7.06 2.14
CA VAL A 93 3.72 -7.50 3.15
C VAL A 93 3.81 -6.69 4.46
N ASP A 94 5.01 -6.31 4.89
CA ASP A 94 5.25 -5.47 6.08
C ASP A 94 4.82 -4.01 5.92
N LEU A 95 4.59 -3.56 4.69
CA LEU A 95 4.26 -2.18 4.35
C LEU A 95 2.77 -1.90 4.22
N GLY A 96 1.89 -2.87 4.49
CA GLY A 96 0.44 -2.70 4.33
C GLY A 96 -0.22 -1.75 5.34
N GLY A 97 0.42 -1.46 6.47
CA GLY A 97 -0.14 -0.63 7.56
C GLY A 97 -0.11 0.87 7.30
N ARG A 98 -0.93 1.64 8.05
CA ARG A 98 -1.02 3.11 7.98
C ARG A 98 0.27 3.83 8.39
N ASP A 99 1.12 3.19 9.17
CA ASP A 99 2.42 3.72 9.59
C ASP A 99 3.45 3.80 8.46
N LYS A 100 3.12 3.24 7.29
CA LYS A 100 3.97 3.23 6.09
C LYS A 100 3.37 4.05 4.98
N SER A 101 4.20 4.90 4.38
CA SER A 101 3.83 5.83 3.31
C SER A 101 3.92 5.23 1.92
N SER A 102 3.42 5.95 0.92
CA SER A 102 3.66 5.62 -0.50
C SER A 102 5.16 5.63 -0.86
N ASN A 103 5.96 6.49 -0.22
CA ASN A 103 7.42 6.56 -0.42
C ASN A 103 8.14 5.31 0.08
N ASP A 104 7.70 4.73 1.19
CA ASP A 104 8.29 3.49 1.73
C ASP A 104 8.09 2.33 0.75
N VAL A 105 6.89 2.23 0.18
CA VAL A 105 6.56 1.25 -0.86
C VAL A 105 7.44 1.47 -2.09
N PHE A 106 7.54 2.71 -2.58
CA PHE A 106 8.36 3.03 -3.75
C PHE A 106 9.83 2.70 -3.55
N ARG A 107 10.40 3.12 -2.40
CA ARG A 107 11.80 2.87 -2.06
C ARG A 107 12.08 1.37 -1.99
N ARG A 108 11.22 0.59 -1.33
CA ARG A 108 11.38 -0.86 -1.22
C ARG A 108 11.34 -1.54 -2.59
N LEU A 109 10.43 -1.12 -3.47
CA LEU A 109 10.37 -1.64 -4.83
C LEU A 109 11.63 -1.31 -5.61
N PHE A 110 12.12 -0.08 -5.50
CA PHE A 110 13.36 0.31 -6.14
C PHE A 110 14.54 -0.55 -5.66
N GLU A 111 14.75 -0.66 -4.35
CA GLU A 111 15.86 -1.43 -3.77
C GLU A 111 15.85 -2.92 -4.14
N ARG A 112 14.67 -3.50 -4.40
CA ARG A 112 14.51 -4.94 -4.66
C ARG A 112 14.41 -5.30 -6.13
N VAL A 113 13.90 -4.38 -6.95
CA VAL A 113 13.50 -4.66 -8.34
C VAL A 113 14.26 -3.81 -9.36
N ALA A 114 14.83 -2.66 -8.97
CA ALA A 114 15.58 -1.84 -9.91
C ALA A 114 16.86 -2.55 -10.38
N PRO A 115 17.24 -2.41 -11.66
CA PRO A 115 18.52 -2.90 -12.15
C PRO A 115 19.69 -2.31 -11.34
N LEU A 116 20.72 -3.12 -11.11
CA LEU A 116 21.94 -2.68 -10.46
C LEU A 116 22.53 -1.45 -11.16
N GLY A 117 22.90 -0.44 -10.36
CA GLY A 117 23.46 0.82 -10.86
C GLY A 117 22.43 1.85 -11.29
N THR A 118 21.13 1.55 -11.23
CA THR A 118 20.08 2.57 -11.40
C THR A 118 20.15 3.55 -10.21
N PRO A 119 20.17 4.87 -10.43
CA PRO A 119 20.07 5.85 -9.35
C PRO A 119 18.63 5.95 -8.84
N TYR A 120 18.45 6.10 -7.53
CA TYR A 120 17.12 6.28 -6.94
C TYR A 120 16.62 7.70 -7.17
N GLU A 121 15.46 7.83 -7.81
CA GLU A 121 14.72 9.08 -7.90
C GLU A 121 13.43 8.98 -7.09
N PRO A 122 13.22 9.80 -6.05
CA PRO A 122 12.00 9.75 -5.27
C PRO A 122 10.77 10.14 -6.11
N PRO A 123 9.58 9.63 -5.78
CA PRO A 123 8.40 9.93 -6.55
C PRO A 123 8.02 11.41 -6.31
N PRO A 124 7.37 12.08 -7.29
CA PRO A 124 7.04 13.51 -7.18
C PRO A 124 6.31 13.88 -5.88
N PRO A 125 6.53 15.05 -5.26
CA PRO A 125 5.81 15.46 -4.05
C PRO A 125 4.29 15.39 -4.22
N LEU A 126 3.58 15.03 -3.15
CA LEU A 126 2.11 14.92 -3.17
C LEU A 126 1.41 16.29 -3.37
N LEU A 127 2.07 17.39 -2.96
CA LEU A 127 1.61 18.76 -3.14
C LEU A 127 2.75 19.61 -3.74
N LYS A 128 2.42 20.48 -4.69
CA LYS A 128 3.40 21.39 -5.33
C LYS A 128 3.93 22.50 -4.39
N LYS A 129 3.22 22.78 -3.28
CA LYS A 129 3.53 23.88 -2.35
C LYS A 129 4.69 23.61 -1.39
N ASP A 130 5.04 22.35 -1.15
CA ASP A 130 6.09 22.01 -0.18
C ASP A 130 7.48 22.60 -0.56
N ALA A 131 7.73 22.84 -1.85
CA ALA A 131 8.97 23.48 -2.32
C ALA A 131 9.00 24.99 -2.06
N GLU A 132 7.85 25.68 -2.11
CA GLU A 132 7.76 27.12 -1.82
C GLU A 132 7.73 27.38 -0.31
N ASP A 133 7.04 26.53 0.46
CA ASP A 133 6.97 26.67 1.90
C ASP A 133 8.30 26.32 2.58
N ALA A 134 9.08 25.36 2.05
CA ALA A 134 10.46 25.11 2.50
C ALA A 134 11.41 26.27 2.16
N LYS A 135 11.24 26.92 1.01
CA LYS A 135 11.99 28.15 0.66
C LYS A 135 11.61 29.31 1.57
N ARG A 136 10.32 29.55 1.82
CA ARG A 136 9.86 30.59 2.76
C ARG A 136 10.34 30.34 4.19
N ALA A 137 10.33 29.10 4.66
CA ALA A 137 10.82 28.77 6.00
C ALA A 137 12.34 28.95 6.15
N GLY A 138 13.12 28.80 5.06
CA GLY A 138 14.54 29.13 5.02
C GLY A 138 14.80 30.64 5.00
N GLU A 139 14.08 31.39 4.17
CA GLU A 139 14.22 32.85 4.04
C GLU A 139 13.81 33.63 5.30
N ILE A 140 12.87 33.10 6.10
CA ILE A 140 12.47 33.72 7.38
C ILE A 140 13.60 33.58 8.43
N LYS A 141 14.36 32.48 8.43
CA LYS A 141 15.47 32.29 9.38
C LYS A 141 16.70 33.15 9.07
N GLU A 142 16.92 33.51 7.80
CA GLU A 142 18.06 34.32 7.37
C GLU A 142 17.85 35.83 7.55
N ARG A 143 16.59 36.27 7.76
CA ARG A 143 16.26 37.68 8.07
C ARG A 143 16.27 38.02 9.55
N ASP A 144 16.35 37.02 10.42
CA ASP A 144 16.36 37.16 11.89
C ASP A 144 17.75 36.84 12.50
N SER A 145 18.82 36.79 11.69
CA SER A 145 20.23 36.62 12.13
C SER A 145 21.08 37.86 11.85
#